data_AF-A0A841AR21-F1
#
_entry.id   AF-A0A841AR21-F1
#
_cell.length_a   1.000
_cell.length_b   1.000
_cell.length_c   1.000
_cell.angle_alpha   90.00
_cell.angle_beta   90.00
_cell.angle_gamma   90.00
#
_symmetry.space_group_name_H-M   'P 1'
#
loop_
_entity.id
_entity.type
_entity.pdbx_description
1 polymer ?
#
loop_
_entity_poly.entity_id
_entity_poly.type
_entity_poly.pdbx_seq_one_letter_code
_entity_poly.pdbx_strand_id
1 'polypeptide(L)'
;MRRVFPVAIAVLVLTGCVAAPPSIPAATPPESGPASTGAVSALPLVNLWRVTEADGSGDEAYLRLDGRDLTVWTACGVATGDWRAAGGAFLADVSGGLGTGCLTENPAIPVASLEWLYAARGFRLVDDAAEVELLDSDGAVVAVLRVDGAPPANDSISDDYLRAPEVTPEIEALFAEAAPLPDGVEPADAAALVGRWEPAGDYSPDQPFVELAEDGSWTGSDGCNGGSGRWVVGDDGRILATAGPSTLIGCDGAAVPNWLAAASTAGLTDSQLVFFDTAGIELGRVAPS
;
A
#
# COMPACT_ATOMS: atom_id res chain seq x y z
N MET A 1 41.96 48.64 35.18
CA MET A 1 41.25 47.41 35.55
C MET A 1 39.93 47.36 34.81
N ARG A 2 39.82 46.51 33.79
CA ARG A 2 38.57 46.23 33.08
C ARG A 2 38.65 44.76 32.68
N ARG A 3 37.91 43.91 33.39
CA ARG A 3 37.94 42.45 33.21
C ARG A 3 37.20 42.12 31.92
N VAL A 4 37.89 41.45 30.99
CA VAL A 4 37.29 40.85 29.79
C VAL A 4 36.91 39.43 30.17
N PHE A 5 35.62 39.09 30.11
CA PHE A 5 35.14 37.71 30.25
C PHE A 5 35.14 37.06 28.86
N PRO A 6 35.75 35.87 28.69
CA PRO A 6 35.61 35.12 27.45
C PRO A 6 34.24 34.42 27.45
N VAL A 7 33.49 34.60 26.37
CA VAL A 7 32.28 33.82 26.09
C VAL A 7 32.75 32.50 25.48
N ALA A 8 32.58 31.39 26.20
CA ALA A 8 32.78 30.06 25.66
C ALA A 8 31.52 29.65 24.90
N ILE A 9 31.62 29.51 23.58
CA ILE A 9 30.59 28.89 22.74
C ILE A 9 30.77 27.38 22.88
N ALA A 10 29.83 26.72 23.54
CA ALA A 10 29.76 25.26 23.59
C ALA A 10 29.19 24.74 22.27
N VAL A 11 30.02 24.07 21.46
CA VAL A 11 29.59 23.31 20.30
C VAL A 11 29.07 21.97 20.79
N LEU A 12 27.75 21.75 20.67
CA LEU A 12 27.14 20.45 20.94
C LEU A 12 27.34 19.57 19.71
N VAL A 13 28.20 18.56 19.81
CA VAL A 13 28.35 17.53 18.78
C VAL A 13 27.27 16.47 19.04
N LEU A 14 26.21 16.45 18.24
CA LEU A 14 25.24 15.36 18.21
C LEU A 14 25.84 14.19 17.44
N THR A 15 26.41 13.23 18.16
CA THR A 15 26.70 11.90 17.64
C THR A 15 25.37 11.17 17.43
N GLY A 16 24.88 11.13 16.19
CA GLY A 16 23.78 10.26 15.81
C GLY A 16 24.26 8.80 15.79
N CYS A 17 23.76 7.98 16.71
CA CYS A 17 23.88 6.53 16.57
C CYS A 17 22.94 6.09 15.44
N VAL A 18 23.52 5.68 14.30
CA VAL A 18 22.79 4.83 13.35
C VAL A 18 22.64 3.48 14.03
N ALA A 19 21.47 3.23 14.62
CA ALA A 19 21.10 1.91 15.09
C ALA A 19 20.67 1.10 13.86
N ALA A 20 21.34 -0.02 13.60
CA ALA A 20 20.87 -0.99 12.63
C ALA A 20 19.47 -1.49 13.06
N PRO A 21 18.52 -1.66 12.13
CA PRO A 21 17.21 -2.18 12.46
C PRO A 21 17.34 -3.60 13.05
N PRO A 22 16.51 -3.96 14.04
CA PRO A 22 16.48 -5.32 14.58
C PRO A 22 16.05 -6.30 13.48
N SER A 23 16.75 -7.42 13.37
CA SER A 23 16.41 -8.51 12.47
C SER A 23 15.05 -9.10 12.86
N ILE A 24 14.06 -8.92 11.99
CA ILE A 24 12.75 -9.55 12.08
C ILE A 24 12.95 -11.06 11.78
N PRO A 25 12.34 -11.99 12.53
CA PRO A 25 12.34 -13.40 12.15
C PRO A 25 11.74 -13.53 10.74
N ALA A 26 12.37 -14.35 9.89
CA ALA A 26 11.99 -14.52 8.49
C ALA A 26 10.48 -14.72 8.33
N ALA A 27 9.81 -13.73 7.74
CA ALA A 27 8.49 -13.90 7.20
C ALA A 27 8.59 -14.87 6.02
N THR A 28 7.60 -15.74 5.86
CA THR A 28 7.43 -16.50 4.63
C THR A 28 7.39 -15.53 3.45
N PRO A 29 8.06 -15.81 2.32
CA PRO A 29 8.01 -14.96 1.13
C PRO A 29 6.56 -14.63 0.75
N PRO A 30 6.29 -13.54 0.00
CA PRO A 30 4.97 -13.31 -0.53
C PRO A 30 4.76 -14.43 -1.56
N GLU A 31 3.96 -15.42 -1.17
CA GLU A 31 3.59 -16.48 -2.10
C GLU A 31 2.81 -15.82 -3.23
N SER A 32 3.08 -16.25 -4.47
CA SER A 32 2.30 -15.83 -5.63
C SER A 32 0.82 -15.87 -5.27
N GLY A 33 0.13 -14.74 -5.39
CA GLY A 33 -1.32 -14.72 -5.21
C GLY A 33 -1.95 -15.78 -6.13
N PRO A 34 -3.07 -16.41 -5.72
CA PRO A 34 -3.66 -17.49 -6.50
C PRO A 34 -3.87 -17.07 -7.95
N ALA A 35 -3.47 -17.93 -8.89
CA ALA A 35 -3.65 -17.73 -10.32
C ALA A 35 -5.13 -17.50 -10.64
N SER A 36 -5.52 -16.25 -10.87
CA SER A 36 -6.90 -15.87 -11.14
C SER A 36 -7.27 -16.26 -12.57
N THR A 37 -8.10 -17.30 -12.71
CA THR A 37 -8.72 -17.67 -13.97
C THR A 37 -9.95 -16.79 -14.19
N GLY A 38 -9.72 -15.57 -14.68
CA GLY A 38 -10.75 -14.59 -15.09
C GLY A 38 -10.64 -13.28 -14.33
N ALA A 39 -10.72 -12.15 -15.04
CA ALA A 39 -10.69 -10.82 -14.45
C ALA A 39 -11.96 -10.59 -13.61
N VAL A 40 -11.88 -10.80 -12.30
CA VAL A 40 -12.90 -10.35 -11.35
C VAL A 40 -12.73 -8.84 -11.18
N SER A 41 -13.75 -8.06 -11.56
CA SER A 41 -13.75 -6.62 -11.34
C SER A 41 -13.74 -6.32 -9.84
N ALA A 42 -12.83 -5.45 -9.41
CA ALA A 42 -12.77 -4.98 -8.04
C ALA A 42 -13.63 -3.72 -7.79
N LEU A 43 -14.23 -3.14 -8.84
CA LEU A 43 -15.08 -1.93 -8.72
C LEU A 43 -16.20 -2.08 -7.67
N PRO A 44 -16.89 -3.23 -7.54
CA PRO A 44 -17.92 -3.39 -6.51
C PRO A 44 -17.42 -3.25 -5.07
N LEU A 45 -16.10 -3.35 -4.81
CA LEU A 45 -15.54 -3.13 -3.47
C LEU A 45 -15.65 -1.67 -3.03
N VAL A 46 -15.79 -0.72 -3.98
CA VAL A 46 -16.01 0.70 -3.68
C VAL A 46 -17.38 0.86 -3.03
N ASN A 47 -17.39 0.90 -1.70
CA ASN A 47 -18.62 0.94 -0.91
C ASN A 47 -18.33 1.29 0.56
N LEU A 48 -19.39 1.34 1.36
CA LEU A 48 -19.35 1.37 2.81
C LEU A 48 -19.86 0.03 3.37
N TRP A 49 -18.96 -0.71 4.00
CA TRP A 49 -19.19 -2.07 4.46
C TRP A 49 -19.34 -2.14 5.97
N ARG A 50 -20.25 -2.98 6.46
CA ARG A 50 -20.15 -3.56 7.80
C ARG A 50 -19.20 -4.74 7.74
N VAL A 51 -18.26 -4.81 8.67
CA VAL A 51 -17.29 -5.89 8.78
C VAL A 51 -17.79 -6.88 9.81
N THR A 52 -17.78 -8.16 9.45
CA THR A 52 -18.16 -9.30 10.28
C THR A 52 -17.11 -10.40 10.11
N GLU A 53 -17.11 -11.40 11.00
CA GLU A 53 -16.16 -12.53 10.95
C GLU A 53 -14.69 -12.10 10.88
N ALA A 54 -14.38 -10.96 11.51
CA ALA A 54 -13.04 -10.39 11.58
C ALA A 54 -12.54 -10.49 13.03
N ASP A 55 -11.53 -11.32 13.25
CA ASP A 55 -10.97 -11.50 14.58
C ASP A 55 -10.41 -10.17 15.12
N GLY A 56 -10.73 -9.87 16.38
CA GLY A 56 -10.25 -8.67 17.08
C GLY A 56 -10.93 -7.35 16.67
N SER A 57 -11.75 -7.30 15.62
CA SER A 57 -12.38 -6.05 15.13
C SER A 57 -13.45 -5.49 16.07
N GLY A 58 -13.99 -6.32 16.95
CA GLY A 58 -15.17 -6.02 17.77
C GLY A 58 -16.49 -6.18 17.00
N ASP A 59 -17.60 -6.02 17.72
CA ASP A 59 -18.96 -6.25 17.19
C ASP A 59 -19.45 -5.13 16.24
N GLU A 60 -18.78 -3.96 16.24
CA GLU A 60 -19.14 -2.78 15.44
C GLU A 60 -17.92 -2.30 14.65
N ALA A 61 -17.57 -3.03 13.60
CA ALA A 61 -16.52 -2.65 12.67
C ALA A 61 -17.10 -2.28 11.29
N TYR A 62 -16.55 -1.23 10.67
CA TYR A 62 -16.99 -0.72 9.38
C TYR A 62 -15.79 -0.36 8.52
N LEU A 63 -15.87 -0.62 7.22
CA LEU A 63 -14.83 -0.33 6.26
C LEU A 63 -15.41 0.45 5.08
N ARG A 64 -14.93 1.66 4.85
CA ARG A 64 -15.23 2.44 3.65
C ARG A 64 -14.04 2.33 2.70
N LEU A 65 -14.32 1.93 1.46
CA LEU A 65 -13.35 1.86 0.37
C LEU A 65 -13.79 2.83 -0.71
N ASP A 66 -13.03 3.89 -0.94
CA ASP A 66 -13.40 5.00 -1.82
C ASP A 66 -12.23 5.33 -2.75
N GLY A 67 -12.38 5.08 -4.06
CA GLY A 67 -11.25 5.15 -4.98
C GLY A 67 -10.10 4.25 -4.51
N ARG A 68 -9.00 4.85 -4.07
CA ARG A 68 -7.83 4.15 -3.49
C ARG A 68 -7.63 4.40 -2.00
N ASP A 69 -8.51 5.18 -1.39
CA ASP A 69 -8.51 5.51 0.03
C ASP A 69 -9.38 4.53 0.81
N LEU A 70 -8.91 4.13 2.00
CA LEU A 70 -9.70 3.38 2.97
C LEU A 70 -9.93 4.21 4.22
N THR A 71 -11.07 3.97 4.86
CA THR A 71 -11.36 4.42 6.23
C THR A 71 -11.99 3.27 6.99
N VAL A 72 -11.50 2.96 8.18
CA VAL A 72 -11.99 1.85 9.01
C VAL A 72 -12.36 2.34 10.40
N TRP A 73 -13.56 1.99 10.85
CA TRP A 73 -14.05 2.21 12.21
C TRP A 73 -14.01 0.87 12.93
N THR A 74 -13.42 0.86 14.12
CA THR A 74 -13.31 -0.35 14.95
C THR A 74 -13.15 0.05 16.42
N ALA A 75 -12.99 -0.92 17.32
CA ALA A 75 -12.81 -0.70 18.75
C ALA A 75 -11.63 0.22 19.10
N CYS A 76 -10.62 0.33 18.22
CA CYS A 76 -9.46 1.20 18.44
C CYS A 76 -9.71 2.69 18.12
N GLY A 77 -10.82 3.01 17.45
CA GLY A 77 -11.10 4.34 16.88
C GLY A 77 -11.31 4.29 15.37
N VAL A 78 -10.85 5.33 14.68
CA VAL A 78 -10.94 5.43 13.22
C VAL A 78 -9.54 5.45 12.62
N ALA A 79 -9.29 4.62 11.62
CA ALA A 79 -8.04 4.56 10.89
C ALA A 79 -8.25 4.89 9.41
N THR A 80 -7.24 5.45 8.77
CA THR A 80 -7.25 5.84 7.35
C THR A 80 -6.01 5.29 6.66
N GLY A 81 -6.10 5.06 5.37
CA GLY A 81 -4.95 4.68 4.58
C GLY A 81 -5.32 4.35 3.14
N ASP A 82 -4.59 3.40 2.58
CA ASP A 82 -4.60 3.07 1.16
C ASP A 82 -5.00 1.63 0.92
N TRP A 83 -5.76 1.36 -0.14
CA TRP A 83 -6.05 0.01 -0.59
C TRP A 83 -5.92 -0.15 -2.10
N ARG A 84 -5.71 -1.39 -2.54
CA ARG A 84 -5.61 -1.79 -3.95
C ARG A 84 -6.29 -3.14 -4.13
N ALA A 85 -6.94 -3.35 -5.27
CA ALA A 85 -7.50 -4.64 -5.63
C ALA A 85 -7.61 -4.80 -7.14
N ALA A 86 -7.25 -5.98 -7.65
CA ALA A 86 -7.45 -6.36 -9.04
C ALA A 86 -7.26 -7.87 -9.21
N GLY A 87 -8.00 -8.49 -10.13
CA GLY A 87 -7.85 -9.92 -10.42
C GLY A 87 -8.06 -10.82 -9.21
N GLY A 88 -8.94 -10.45 -8.28
CA GLY A 88 -9.19 -11.18 -7.04
C GLY A 88 -8.16 -10.94 -5.93
N ALA A 89 -7.04 -10.25 -6.19
CA ALA A 89 -6.10 -9.82 -5.15
C ALA A 89 -6.62 -8.58 -4.41
N PHE A 90 -6.29 -8.47 -3.13
CA PHE A 90 -6.64 -7.36 -2.26
C PHE A 90 -5.44 -6.99 -1.39
N LEU A 91 -5.19 -5.70 -1.24
CA LEU A 91 -4.12 -5.15 -0.41
C LEU A 91 -4.63 -3.89 0.28
N ALA A 92 -4.33 -3.76 1.58
CA ALA A 92 -4.69 -2.59 2.36
C ALA A 92 -3.56 -2.19 3.31
N ASP A 93 -3.44 -0.91 3.61
CA ASP A 93 -2.36 -0.36 4.40
C ASP A 93 -2.84 0.88 5.16
N VAL A 94 -2.81 0.83 6.49
CA VAL A 94 -3.24 1.93 7.36
C VAL A 94 -2.05 2.81 7.68
N SER A 95 -2.17 4.10 7.36
CA SER A 95 -1.09 5.08 7.52
C SER A 95 -1.44 6.24 8.45
N GLY A 96 -2.70 6.32 8.90
CA GLY A 96 -3.21 7.39 9.73
C GLY A 96 -4.39 6.94 10.60
N GLY A 97 -4.75 7.78 11.57
CA GLY A 97 -5.89 7.50 12.43
C GLY A 97 -6.27 8.65 13.33
N LEU A 98 -7.55 8.65 13.72
CA LEU A 98 -8.15 9.54 14.69
C LEU A 98 -8.45 8.73 15.97
N GLY A 99 -7.78 9.12 17.06
CA GLY A 99 -7.74 8.37 18.32
C GLY A 99 -6.35 7.77 18.58
N THR A 100 -6.07 7.37 19.82
CA THR A 100 -4.74 6.84 20.22
C THR A 100 -4.61 5.33 20.10
N GLY A 101 -5.66 4.63 19.64
CA GLY A 101 -5.73 3.18 19.70
C GLY A 101 -5.37 2.44 18.42
N CYS A 102 -5.47 3.08 17.25
CA CYS A 102 -5.38 2.38 15.96
C CYS A 102 -3.98 2.34 15.33
N LEU A 103 -3.02 3.09 15.88
CA LEU A 103 -1.65 3.14 15.39
C LEU A 103 -0.71 2.68 16.50
N THR A 104 0.29 1.89 16.15
CA THR A 104 1.39 1.55 17.06
C THR A 104 2.59 2.47 16.82
N GLU A 105 3.62 2.40 17.68
CA GLU A 105 4.88 3.12 17.45
C GLU A 105 5.58 2.66 16.15
N ASN A 106 5.30 1.45 15.68
CA ASN A 106 5.79 0.94 14.41
C ASN A 106 4.61 0.79 13.43
N PRO A 107 4.45 1.70 12.44
CA PRO A 107 3.31 1.66 11.52
C PRO A 107 3.25 0.37 10.68
N ALA A 108 4.34 -0.40 10.57
CA ALA A 108 4.34 -1.70 9.90
C ALA A 108 3.62 -2.81 10.71
N ILE A 109 3.36 -2.58 12.01
CA ILE A 109 2.69 -3.54 12.88
C ILE A 109 1.27 -3.05 13.13
N PRO A 110 0.24 -3.73 12.58
CA PRO A 110 -1.14 -3.40 12.87
C PRO A 110 -1.47 -3.67 14.34
N VAL A 111 -2.42 -2.91 14.88
CA VAL A 111 -3.07 -3.27 16.13
C VAL A 111 -3.99 -4.48 15.90
N ALA A 112 -4.23 -5.28 16.95
CA ALA A 112 -5.04 -6.49 16.88
C ALA A 112 -6.39 -6.30 16.16
N SER A 113 -7.05 -5.14 16.34
CA SER A 113 -8.33 -4.84 15.70
C SER A 113 -8.27 -4.58 14.20
N LEU A 114 -7.07 -4.54 13.62
CA LEU A 114 -6.81 -4.34 12.19
C LEU A 114 -6.02 -5.50 11.57
N GLU A 115 -5.63 -6.53 12.33
CA GLU A 115 -4.83 -7.66 11.83
C GLU A 115 -5.50 -8.35 10.64
N TRP A 116 -6.83 -8.53 10.66
CA TRP A 116 -7.61 -9.11 9.56
C TRP A 116 -7.42 -8.35 8.24
N LEU A 117 -7.32 -7.01 8.28
CA LEU A 117 -7.15 -6.18 7.10
C LEU A 117 -5.74 -6.36 6.51
N TYR A 118 -4.75 -6.57 7.38
CA TYR A 118 -3.37 -6.85 6.97
C TYR A 118 -3.14 -8.31 6.60
N ALA A 119 -3.99 -9.24 7.04
CA ALA A 119 -3.97 -10.65 6.67
C ALA A 119 -4.58 -10.88 5.28
N ALA A 120 -5.55 -10.06 4.88
CA ALA A 120 -6.19 -10.16 3.56
C ALA A 120 -5.17 -10.04 2.41
N ARG A 121 -5.23 -10.99 1.47
CA ARG A 121 -4.46 -11.07 0.22
C ARG A 121 -5.37 -11.16 -1.00
N GLY A 122 -6.63 -11.56 -0.80
CA GLY A 122 -7.61 -11.67 -1.87
C GLY A 122 -9.03 -11.30 -1.44
N PHE A 123 -9.93 -11.28 -2.42
CA PHE A 123 -11.34 -11.05 -2.20
C PHE A 123 -12.20 -11.97 -3.07
N ARG A 124 -13.42 -12.24 -2.62
CA ARG A 124 -14.44 -12.98 -3.36
C ARG A 124 -15.78 -12.29 -3.25
N LEU A 125 -16.37 -11.95 -4.41
CA LEU A 125 -17.72 -11.39 -4.48
C LEU A 125 -18.75 -12.51 -4.27
N VAL A 126 -19.75 -12.24 -3.44
CA VAL A 126 -20.86 -13.14 -3.12
C VAL A 126 -22.17 -12.40 -3.37
N ASP A 127 -23.19 -13.12 -3.86
CA ASP A 127 -24.54 -12.59 -4.07
C ASP A 127 -24.59 -11.24 -4.81
N ASP A 128 -23.95 -11.17 -5.98
CA ASP A 128 -23.87 -9.96 -6.81
C ASP A 128 -23.25 -8.75 -6.07
N ALA A 129 -22.22 -9.03 -5.26
CA ALA A 129 -21.51 -8.07 -4.42
C ALA A 129 -22.36 -7.45 -3.29
N ALA A 130 -23.48 -8.07 -2.90
CA ALA A 130 -24.12 -7.77 -1.61
C ALA A 130 -23.22 -8.14 -0.42
N GLU A 131 -22.32 -9.09 -0.65
CA GLU A 131 -21.30 -9.56 0.29
C GLU A 131 -19.94 -9.70 -0.41
N VAL A 132 -18.88 -9.42 0.33
CA VAL A 132 -17.50 -9.68 -0.09
C VAL A 132 -16.78 -10.41 1.03
N GLU A 133 -16.17 -11.54 0.71
CA GLU A 133 -15.25 -12.21 1.63
C GLU A 133 -13.82 -11.73 1.34
N LEU A 134 -13.08 -11.35 2.38
CA LEU A 134 -11.65 -11.13 2.31
C LEU A 134 -10.93 -12.43 2.69
N LEU A 135 -9.91 -12.77 1.92
CA LEU A 135 -9.22 -14.06 1.99
C LEU A 135 -7.75 -13.85 2.35
N ASP A 136 -7.17 -14.72 3.17
CA ASP A 136 -5.71 -14.78 3.36
C ASP A 136 -4.98 -15.49 2.20
N SER A 137 -3.68 -15.74 2.36
CA SER A 137 -2.84 -16.43 1.38
C SER A 137 -3.24 -17.89 1.16
N ASP A 138 -3.83 -18.56 2.15
CA ASP A 138 -4.31 -19.94 2.06
C ASP A 138 -5.73 -20.02 1.47
N GLY A 139 -6.35 -18.87 1.22
CA GLY A 139 -7.72 -18.75 0.74
C GLY A 139 -8.77 -18.90 1.84
N ALA A 140 -8.38 -18.84 3.12
CA ALA A 140 -9.33 -18.84 4.23
C ALA A 140 -9.93 -17.44 4.43
N VAL A 141 -11.19 -17.38 4.85
CA VAL A 141 -11.90 -16.12 5.10
C VAL A 141 -11.36 -15.47 6.37
N VAL A 142 -10.87 -14.24 6.26
CA VAL A 142 -10.37 -13.42 7.39
C VAL A 142 -11.32 -12.30 7.79
N ALA A 143 -12.25 -11.93 6.91
CA ALA A 143 -13.31 -10.99 7.18
C ALA A 143 -14.40 -11.11 6.12
N VAL A 144 -15.60 -10.68 6.51
CA VAL A 144 -16.79 -10.72 5.69
C VAL A 144 -17.43 -9.33 5.68
N LEU A 145 -17.55 -8.73 4.50
CA LEU A 145 -18.06 -7.40 4.26
C LEU A 145 -19.53 -7.47 3.81
N ARG A 146 -20.41 -6.70 4.45
CA ARG A 146 -21.85 -6.57 4.11
C ARG A 146 -22.16 -5.14 3.71
N VAL A 147 -22.94 -4.95 2.64
CA VAL A 147 -23.23 -3.61 2.05
C VAL A 147 -24.09 -2.69 2.94
N ASP A 148 -24.52 -3.15 4.12
CA ASP A 148 -25.33 -2.37 5.09
C ASP A 148 -24.47 -1.66 6.17
N GLY A 149 -23.29 -1.20 5.77
CA GLY A 149 -22.39 -0.42 6.65
C GLY A 149 -23.02 0.89 7.12
N ALA A 150 -22.94 1.14 8.43
CA ALA A 150 -23.50 2.31 9.09
C ALA A 150 -22.61 2.72 10.29
N PRO A 151 -21.41 3.25 10.04
CA PRO A 151 -20.50 3.66 11.11
C PRO A 151 -21.13 4.73 11.99
N PRO A 152 -20.80 4.74 13.30
CA PRO A 152 -21.32 5.74 14.22
C PRO A 152 -20.80 7.13 13.85
N ALA A 153 -21.64 8.15 14.07
CA ALA A 153 -21.24 9.55 13.92
C ALA A 153 -20.11 9.91 14.89
N ASN A 154 -19.21 10.79 14.44
CA ASN A 154 -18.06 11.26 15.21
C ASN A 154 -17.82 12.73 14.90
N ASP A 155 -17.77 13.59 15.92
CA ASP A 155 -17.56 15.05 15.76
C ASP A 155 -16.26 15.42 15.02
N SER A 156 -15.30 14.49 14.94
CA SER A 156 -14.01 14.68 14.26
C SER A 156 -14.03 14.26 12.78
N ILE A 157 -15.15 13.71 12.29
CA ILE A 157 -15.29 13.16 10.94
C ILE A 157 -16.54 13.75 10.29
N SER A 158 -16.43 14.18 9.03
CA SER A 158 -17.59 14.66 8.27
C SER A 158 -18.60 13.53 8.03
N ASP A 159 -19.89 13.86 8.10
CA ASP A 159 -21.00 12.94 7.79
C ASP A 159 -20.90 12.33 6.37
N ASP A 160 -20.13 12.94 5.47
CA ASP A 160 -19.86 12.41 4.13
C ASP A 160 -19.16 11.03 4.17
N TYR A 161 -18.31 10.79 5.17
CA TYR A 161 -17.64 9.50 5.37
C TYR A 161 -18.59 8.42 5.92
N LEU A 162 -19.77 8.79 6.41
CA LEU A 162 -20.78 7.86 6.91
C LEU A 162 -21.71 7.36 5.80
N ARG A 163 -21.42 7.71 4.55
CA ARG A 163 -22.17 7.31 3.36
C ARG A 163 -21.30 6.50 2.41
N ALA A 164 -21.93 5.60 1.67
CA ALA A 164 -21.27 4.90 0.57
C ALA A 164 -20.72 5.92 -0.44
N PRO A 165 -19.48 5.74 -0.92
CA PRO A 165 -18.90 6.59 -1.95
C PRO A 165 -19.69 6.51 -3.26
N GLU A 166 -19.69 7.60 -4.00
CA GLU A 166 -20.25 7.64 -5.36
C GLU A 166 -19.21 7.09 -6.33
N VAL A 167 -19.61 6.13 -7.17
CA VAL A 167 -18.75 5.62 -8.24
C VAL A 167 -18.78 6.61 -9.41
N THR A 168 -17.71 7.39 -9.56
CA THR A 168 -17.53 8.33 -10.66
C THR A 168 -16.71 7.69 -11.80
N PRO A 169 -16.70 8.26 -13.02
CA PRO A 169 -15.87 7.76 -14.11
C PRO A 169 -14.37 7.74 -13.78
N GLU A 170 -13.90 8.67 -12.94
CA GLU A 170 -12.52 8.68 -12.46
C GLU A 170 -12.24 7.46 -11.57
N ILE A 171 -13.17 7.11 -10.68
CA ILE A 171 -13.07 5.90 -9.84
C ILE A 171 -13.16 4.64 -10.70
N GLU A 172 -14.10 4.57 -11.66
CA GLU A 172 -14.22 3.45 -12.58
C GLU A 172 -12.91 3.16 -13.33
N ALA A 173 -12.21 4.22 -13.76
CA ALA A 173 -10.94 4.10 -14.46
C ALA A 173 -9.82 3.49 -13.60
N LEU A 174 -9.85 3.65 -12.27
CA LEU A 174 -8.86 3.07 -11.36
C LEU A 174 -8.93 1.54 -11.29
N PHE A 175 -10.07 0.96 -11.66
CA PHE A 175 -10.35 -0.49 -11.60
C PHE A 175 -10.52 -1.11 -12.99
N ALA A 176 -10.14 -0.40 -14.05
CA ALA A 176 -10.11 -0.94 -15.39
C ALA A 176 -9.13 -2.13 -15.46
N GLU A 177 -9.44 -3.08 -16.34
CA GLU A 177 -8.55 -4.22 -16.58
C GLU A 177 -7.24 -3.72 -17.18
N ALA A 178 -6.11 -4.19 -16.63
CA ALA A 178 -4.80 -3.82 -17.12
C ALA A 178 -4.57 -4.39 -18.53
N ALA A 179 -3.96 -3.58 -19.40
CA ALA A 179 -3.46 -4.06 -20.68
C ALA A 179 -2.43 -5.19 -20.48
N PRO A 180 -2.38 -6.17 -21.40
CA PRO A 180 -1.35 -7.21 -21.35
C PRO A 180 0.05 -6.60 -21.49
N LEU A 181 1.04 -7.29 -20.94
CA LEU A 181 2.44 -6.91 -21.11
C LEU A 181 2.82 -6.89 -22.61
N PRO A 182 3.65 -5.94 -23.05
CA PRO A 182 4.15 -5.91 -24.43
C PRO A 182 4.96 -7.16 -24.81
N ASP A 183 5.01 -7.48 -26.09
CA ASP A 183 5.84 -8.57 -26.62
C ASP A 183 7.31 -8.41 -26.21
N GLY A 184 7.93 -9.48 -25.71
CA GLY A 184 9.33 -9.49 -25.26
C GLY A 184 9.56 -8.96 -23.84
N VAL A 185 8.48 -8.67 -23.10
CA VAL A 185 8.52 -8.41 -21.66
C VAL A 185 7.98 -9.63 -20.92
N GLU A 186 8.83 -10.26 -20.10
CA GLU A 186 8.43 -11.39 -19.26
C GLU A 186 7.70 -10.86 -18.01
N PRO A 187 6.60 -11.48 -17.55
CA PRO A 187 5.97 -11.10 -16.28
C PRO A 187 6.96 -11.19 -15.11
N ALA A 188 6.97 -10.18 -14.23
CA ALA A 188 7.77 -10.24 -13.01
C ALA A 188 7.03 -11.05 -11.94
N ASP A 189 7.70 -12.02 -11.33
CA ASP A 189 7.21 -12.73 -10.15
C ASP A 189 7.75 -12.10 -8.85
N ALA A 190 7.30 -12.61 -7.69
CA ALA A 190 7.70 -12.05 -6.40
C ALA A 190 9.22 -12.14 -6.17
N ALA A 191 9.86 -13.24 -6.59
CA ALA A 191 11.29 -13.44 -6.41
C ALA A 191 12.12 -12.47 -7.29
N ALA A 192 11.61 -12.16 -8.48
CA ALA A 192 12.19 -11.18 -9.39
C ALA A 192 12.06 -9.73 -8.90
N LEU A 193 11.04 -9.42 -8.09
CA LEU A 193 10.81 -8.07 -7.58
C LEU A 193 11.62 -7.75 -6.32
N VAL A 194 11.86 -8.75 -5.46
CA VAL A 194 12.56 -8.56 -4.19
C VAL A 194 13.98 -8.03 -4.42
N GLY A 195 14.31 -6.95 -3.71
CA GLY A 195 15.61 -6.31 -3.76
C GLY A 195 15.54 -4.79 -3.88
N ARG A 196 16.71 -4.17 -4.00
CA ARG A 196 16.87 -2.73 -4.19
C ARG A 196 17.08 -2.42 -5.67
N TRP A 197 16.35 -1.43 -6.15
CA TRP A 197 16.29 -1.02 -7.54
C TRP A 197 16.52 0.48 -7.68
N GLU A 198 17.33 0.84 -8.66
CA GLU A 198 17.65 2.22 -9.01
C GLU A 198 17.21 2.50 -10.46
N PRO A 199 16.75 3.72 -10.78
CA PRO A 199 16.21 4.00 -12.10
C PRO A 199 17.30 3.90 -13.17
N ALA A 200 16.94 3.33 -14.33
CA ALA A 200 17.88 2.96 -15.39
C ALA A 200 18.44 4.16 -16.22
N GLY A 201 18.35 5.38 -15.70
CA GLY A 201 18.79 6.61 -16.35
C GLY A 201 19.52 7.55 -15.40
N ASP A 202 20.02 8.66 -15.94
CA ASP A 202 20.71 9.68 -15.15
C ASP A 202 19.68 10.65 -14.52
N TYR A 203 19.54 10.61 -13.19
CA TYR A 203 18.61 11.46 -12.43
C TYR A 203 19.34 12.24 -11.35
N SER A 204 18.80 13.42 -10.98
CA SER A 204 19.35 14.30 -9.94
C SER A 204 18.24 14.80 -9.01
N PRO A 205 18.38 14.76 -7.68
CA PRO A 205 19.59 14.41 -6.94
C PRO A 205 19.93 12.92 -7.05
N ASP A 206 21.20 12.58 -6.82
CA ASP A 206 21.69 11.20 -6.88
C ASP A 206 20.94 10.33 -5.85
N GLN A 207 20.70 9.06 -6.22
CA GLN A 207 20.12 7.98 -5.39
C GLN A 207 18.58 7.87 -5.26
N PRO A 208 17.74 8.19 -6.28
CA PRO A 208 16.36 7.69 -6.28
C PRO A 208 16.36 6.16 -6.31
N PHE A 209 15.43 5.53 -5.58
CA PHE A 209 15.36 4.08 -5.46
C PHE A 209 13.98 3.59 -5.07
N VAL A 210 13.79 2.28 -5.25
CA VAL A 210 12.76 1.50 -4.54
C VAL A 210 13.37 0.20 -4.05
N GLU A 211 12.97 -0.24 -2.87
CA GLU A 211 13.38 -1.49 -2.26
C GLU A 211 12.13 -2.26 -1.87
N LEU A 212 11.96 -3.45 -2.47
CA LEU A 212 10.85 -4.36 -2.22
C LEU A 212 11.35 -5.51 -1.35
N ALA A 213 10.76 -5.67 -0.17
CA ALA A 213 11.14 -6.69 0.79
C ALA A 213 10.30 -7.96 0.65
N GLU A 214 10.86 -9.10 1.06
CA GLU A 214 10.19 -10.42 1.03
C GLU A 214 8.93 -10.49 1.90
N ASP A 215 8.73 -9.56 2.84
CA ASP A 215 7.51 -9.53 3.66
C ASP A 215 6.34 -8.79 2.97
N GLY A 216 6.53 -8.36 1.73
CA GLY A 216 5.54 -7.59 0.98
C GLY A 216 5.49 -6.10 1.38
N SER A 217 6.47 -5.59 2.10
CA SER A 217 6.67 -4.15 2.30
C SER A 217 7.60 -3.57 1.23
N TRP A 218 7.45 -2.27 0.94
CA TRP A 218 8.40 -1.53 0.11
C TRP A 218 8.73 -0.18 0.73
N THR A 219 9.94 0.30 0.45
CA THR A 219 10.37 1.68 0.72
C THR A 219 11.03 2.28 -0.51
N GLY A 220 11.06 3.59 -0.63
CA GLY A 220 11.68 4.23 -1.77
C GLY A 220 11.90 5.71 -1.56
N SER A 221 12.62 6.31 -2.50
CA SER A 221 12.77 7.75 -2.58
C SER A 221 12.87 8.20 -4.02
N ASP A 222 12.29 9.35 -4.33
CA ASP A 222 12.55 10.08 -5.58
C ASP A 222 13.80 10.98 -5.47
N GLY A 223 14.53 10.91 -4.36
CA GLY A 223 15.66 11.77 -4.03
C GLY A 223 15.33 12.97 -3.13
N CYS A 224 14.05 13.33 -2.99
CA CYS A 224 13.58 14.45 -2.16
C CYS A 224 12.47 14.07 -1.20
N ASN A 225 11.61 13.14 -1.63
CA ASN A 225 10.52 12.58 -0.88
C ASN A 225 10.78 11.09 -0.67
N GLY A 226 10.46 10.61 0.52
CA GLY A 226 10.37 9.19 0.81
C GLY A 226 8.98 8.67 0.47
N GLY A 227 8.89 7.39 0.15
CA GLY A 227 7.65 6.65 0.05
C GLY A 227 7.80 5.27 0.70
N SER A 228 6.70 4.72 1.15
CA SER A 228 6.64 3.35 1.62
C SER A 228 5.22 2.83 1.48
N GLY A 229 5.08 1.51 1.50
CA GLY A 229 3.78 0.86 1.53
C GLY A 229 3.94 -0.64 1.49
N ARG A 230 2.90 -1.29 1.00
CA ARG A 230 2.86 -2.74 0.79
C ARG A 230 2.76 -3.03 -0.70
N TRP A 231 3.17 -4.22 -1.10
CA TRP A 231 3.08 -4.70 -2.47
C TRP A 231 2.68 -6.19 -2.52
N VAL A 232 2.08 -6.58 -3.64
CA VAL A 232 1.86 -7.97 -4.02
C VAL A 232 1.92 -8.08 -5.54
N VAL A 233 2.32 -9.23 -6.06
CA VAL A 233 2.35 -9.53 -7.48
C VAL A 233 1.71 -10.90 -7.76
N GLY A 234 0.99 -11.01 -8.88
CA GLY A 234 0.52 -12.29 -9.41
C GLY A 234 1.46 -12.85 -10.48
N ASP A 235 1.32 -14.13 -10.82
CA ASP A 235 2.18 -14.81 -11.80
C ASP A 235 2.11 -14.21 -13.22
N ASP A 236 1.06 -13.43 -13.51
CA ASP A 236 0.90 -12.70 -14.77
C ASP A 236 1.53 -11.31 -14.76
N GLY A 237 2.31 -10.99 -13.71
CA GLY A 237 2.98 -9.70 -13.55
C GLY A 237 2.05 -8.60 -13.07
N ARG A 238 0.78 -8.88 -12.77
CA ARG A 238 -0.13 -7.90 -12.16
C ARG A 238 0.42 -7.52 -10.79
N ILE A 239 0.70 -6.24 -10.61
CA ILE A 239 1.27 -5.71 -9.38
C ILE A 239 0.28 -4.76 -8.72
N LEU A 240 0.17 -4.84 -7.39
CA LEU A 240 -0.54 -3.87 -6.56
C LEU A 240 0.45 -3.29 -5.57
N ALA A 241 0.43 -1.97 -5.41
CA ALA A 241 1.21 -1.30 -4.37
C ALA A 241 0.40 -0.19 -3.70
N THR A 242 0.31 -0.21 -2.36
CA THR A 242 -0.18 0.93 -1.58
C THR A 242 0.92 1.98 -1.49
N ALA A 243 0.53 3.24 -1.26
CA ALA A 243 1.49 4.31 -1.01
C ALA A 243 1.04 5.12 0.20
N GLY A 244 1.83 5.09 1.26
CA GLY A 244 1.61 5.93 2.43
C GLY A 244 1.81 7.43 2.11
N PRO A 245 1.52 8.29 3.10
CA PRO A 245 1.69 9.73 2.95
C PRO A 245 3.15 10.08 2.65
N SER A 246 3.34 11.00 1.70
CA SER A 246 4.66 11.52 1.34
C SER A 246 4.66 13.05 1.38
N THR A 247 5.86 13.63 1.45
CA THR A 247 6.04 15.06 1.21
C THR A 247 5.94 15.35 -0.29
N LEU A 248 5.56 16.58 -0.65
CA LEU A 248 5.47 17.02 -2.05
C LEU A 248 6.57 18.03 -2.38
N ILE A 249 7.82 17.69 -2.06
CA ILE A 249 9.00 18.51 -2.36
C ILE A 249 9.41 18.25 -3.81
N GLY A 250 9.32 19.25 -4.67
CA GLY A 250 9.70 19.10 -6.08
C GLY A 250 11.22 19.01 -6.29
N CYS A 251 11.66 18.03 -7.07
CA CYS A 251 13.01 17.96 -7.63
C CYS A 251 13.05 17.13 -8.92
N ASP A 252 14.20 17.15 -9.60
CA ASP A 252 14.40 16.49 -10.90
C ASP A 252 14.73 14.98 -10.78
N GLY A 253 14.50 14.39 -9.61
CA GLY A 253 14.76 12.99 -9.35
C GLY A 253 13.71 12.10 -10.02
N ALA A 254 14.08 10.84 -10.29
CA ALA A 254 13.14 9.88 -10.84
C ALA A 254 12.03 9.57 -9.83
N ALA A 255 10.78 9.62 -10.29
CA ALA A 255 9.61 9.34 -9.47
C ALA A 255 9.37 7.83 -9.24
N VAL A 256 10.43 7.07 -8.92
CA VAL A 256 10.39 5.60 -8.79
C VAL A 256 9.29 5.11 -7.82
N PRO A 257 9.11 5.71 -6.63
CA PRO A 257 8.00 5.33 -5.75
C PRO A 257 6.62 5.49 -6.41
N ASN A 258 6.43 6.55 -7.21
CA ASN A 258 5.18 6.80 -7.91
C ASN A 258 4.97 5.84 -9.08
N TRP A 259 6.04 5.43 -9.78
CA TRP A 259 5.95 4.40 -10.82
C TRP A 259 5.44 3.08 -10.24
N LEU A 260 5.98 2.64 -9.10
CA LEU A 260 5.51 1.44 -8.41
C LEU A 260 4.05 1.59 -7.94
N ALA A 261 3.70 2.70 -7.29
CA ALA A 261 2.35 2.92 -6.77
C ALA A 261 1.26 3.08 -7.85
N ALA A 262 1.64 3.51 -9.06
CA ALA A 262 0.75 3.67 -10.20
C ALA A 262 0.69 2.43 -11.11
N ALA A 263 1.65 1.51 -10.99
CA ALA A 263 1.74 0.33 -11.84
C ALA A 263 0.51 -0.57 -11.69
N SER A 264 0.05 -1.13 -12.81
CA SER A 264 -0.92 -2.23 -12.85
C SER A 264 -0.26 -3.54 -13.25
N THR A 265 0.83 -3.48 -14.03
CA THR A 265 1.68 -4.62 -14.36
C THR A 265 3.15 -4.25 -14.22
N ALA A 266 3.95 -5.25 -13.86
CA ALA A 266 5.40 -5.21 -13.81
C ALA A 266 5.97 -6.36 -14.65
N GLY A 267 7.04 -6.07 -15.39
CA GLY A 267 7.72 -7.07 -16.20
C GLY A 267 9.22 -6.89 -16.20
N LEU A 268 9.92 -7.92 -16.66
CA LEU A 268 11.36 -7.98 -16.81
C LEU A 268 11.76 -7.94 -18.28
N THR A 269 12.77 -7.13 -18.59
CA THR A 269 13.45 -7.13 -19.89
C THR A 269 14.90 -6.70 -19.71
N ASP A 270 15.85 -7.46 -20.27
CA ASP A 270 17.29 -7.19 -20.15
C ASP A 270 17.78 -6.97 -18.69
N SER A 271 17.24 -7.72 -17.72
CA SER A 271 17.51 -7.57 -16.27
C SER A 271 17.04 -6.25 -15.65
N GLN A 272 16.21 -5.48 -16.34
CA GLN A 272 15.53 -4.31 -15.82
C GLN A 272 14.07 -4.65 -15.51
N LEU A 273 13.58 -4.16 -14.37
CA LEU A 273 12.15 -4.12 -14.12
C LEU A 273 11.53 -2.92 -14.84
N VAL A 274 10.37 -3.14 -15.41
CA VAL A 274 9.57 -2.14 -16.13
C VAL A 274 8.19 -2.10 -15.52
N PHE A 275 7.73 -0.90 -15.18
CA PHE A 275 6.40 -0.66 -14.63
C PHE A 275 5.49 -0.10 -15.72
N PHE A 276 4.27 -0.62 -15.82
CA PHE A 276 3.26 -0.15 -16.76
C PHE A 276 1.98 0.26 -16.05
N ASP A 277 1.32 1.30 -16.54
CA ASP A 277 -0.01 1.69 -16.09
C ASP A 277 -1.09 0.73 -16.61
N THR A 278 -2.35 1.02 -16.25
CA THR A 278 -3.51 0.21 -16.66
C THR A 278 -3.70 0.17 -18.19
N ALA A 279 -3.25 1.20 -18.92
CA ALA A 279 -3.35 1.26 -20.38
C ALA A 279 -2.14 0.59 -21.09
N GLY A 280 -1.17 0.06 -20.35
CA GLY A 280 0.06 -0.53 -20.88
C GLY A 280 1.10 0.49 -21.28
N ILE A 281 0.99 1.73 -20.81
CA ILE A 281 2.00 2.76 -21.01
C ILE A 281 3.11 2.58 -19.98
N GLU A 282 4.36 2.59 -20.45
CA GLU A 282 5.53 2.50 -19.59
C GLU A 282 5.62 3.72 -18.67
N LEU A 283 5.64 3.46 -17.36
CA LEU A 283 5.82 4.47 -16.31
C LEU A 283 7.30 4.75 -16.06
N GLY A 284 8.12 3.70 -16.08
CA GLY A 284 9.56 3.80 -15.89
C GLY A 284 10.26 2.46 -15.75
N ARG A 285 11.59 2.51 -15.69
CA ARG A 285 12.48 1.34 -15.62
C ARG A 285 13.47 1.48 -14.48
N VAL A 286 13.73 0.36 -13.83
CA VAL A 286 14.73 0.27 -12.77
C VAL A 286 15.63 -0.94 -12.98
N ALA A 287 16.89 -0.80 -12.58
CA ALA A 287 17.91 -1.82 -12.61
C ALA A 287 18.31 -2.21 -11.18
N PRO A 288 18.77 -3.45 -10.95
CA PRO A 288 19.22 -3.86 -9.63
C PRO A 288 20.47 -3.05 -9.24
N SER A 289 20.55 -2.66 -7.97
CA SER A 289 21.71 -1.99 -7.38
C SER A 289 22.90 -2.93 -7.13
#